data_AF-A0A1F8Q6E4-F1
#
_entry.id   AF-A0A1F8Q6E4-F1
#
_cell.length_a   1.000
_cell.length_b   1.000
_cell.length_c   1.000
_cell.angle_alpha   90.00
_cell.angle_beta   90.00
_cell.angle_gamma   90.00
#
_symmetry.space_group_name_H-M   'P 1'
#
loop_
_entity.id
_entity.type
_entity.pdbx_description
1 polymer ?
#
loop_
_entity_poly.entity_id
_entity_poly.type
_entity_poly.pdbx_seq_one_letter_code
_entity_poly.pdbx_strand_id
1 'polypeptide(L)'
;MLNKVMVVLLIVLLCLTGGVGYYSYTLNQRVDDLSARLTGYESEQALRLAGISENLTALGSLTASGLNALQGGINAVQSQVDNAAARITAQESGLVAARESIATAEVEISNAESRIQELSANVSSIASTQTGLTKGVLDANKVYGIVSRSTVRITNGQSTIGSGFIYDTGGHVVTAFHVIDGLSPIYVVMYDGSVSTATVAGSSPASDIGVLKLAVIPSAPPVSMGDSSLVKIGEPVVAIGSPLDIRDTATAGIISRTNRYTDYGLASPVPNLLQFDAPVNPGNSGGPLANAAGEIIGVVVARIQAAQGDGIYYAVSSDKVKKVADEVITNGSFAYPWIGVNIGDITPQQAEEMSLATTYGVLVSSVVAGQPAEAAGIRAGDVIVTIDGVPVRDTGELTSYLGENKSPGETTTIEVIRGAERLNITVTVGTRPS
;
A
#
# COMPACT_ATOMS: atom_id res chain seq x y z
N MET A 1 90.09 -52.36 154.28
CA MET A 1 89.09 -52.76 153.25
C MET A 1 87.87 -51.82 153.30
N LEU A 2 87.98 -50.56 152.84
CA LEU A 2 86.82 -49.63 152.77
C LEU A 2 86.62 -48.99 151.37
N ASN A 3 87.55 -49.19 150.43
CA ASN A 3 87.56 -48.47 149.16
C ASN A 3 86.79 -49.14 148.00
N LYS A 4 86.27 -50.36 148.16
CA LYS A 4 85.68 -51.13 147.04
C LYS A 4 84.17 -50.95 146.85
N VAL A 5 83.41 -50.62 147.89
CA VAL A 5 81.93 -50.50 147.81
C VAL A 5 81.49 -49.17 147.20
N MET A 6 82.22 -48.08 147.47
CA MET A 6 81.89 -46.75 146.94
C MET A 6 82.03 -46.67 145.41
N VAL A 7 82.95 -47.45 144.84
CA VAL A 7 83.21 -47.48 143.38
C VAL A 7 82.03 -48.09 142.63
N VAL A 8 81.39 -49.14 143.16
CA VAL A 8 80.29 -49.82 142.47
C VAL A 8 79.03 -48.95 142.42
N LEU A 9 78.72 -48.25 143.51
CA LEU A 9 77.58 -47.32 143.55
C LEU A 9 77.76 -46.13 142.60
N LEU A 10 78.99 -45.63 142.47
CA LEU A 10 79.34 -44.59 141.50
C LEU A 10 79.16 -45.08 140.06
N ILE A 11 79.52 -46.33 139.74
CA ILE A 11 79.35 -46.91 138.40
C ILE A 11 77.87 -47.07 138.04
N VAL A 12 77.02 -47.55 138.96
CA VAL A 12 75.58 -47.71 138.71
C VAL A 12 74.89 -46.36 138.52
N LEU A 13 75.26 -45.35 139.31
CA LEU A 13 74.76 -43.99 139.14
C LEU A 13 75.20 -43.39 137.79
N LEU A 14 76.44 -43.65 137.35
CA LEU A 14 76.95 -43.23 136.04
C LEU A 14 76.19 -43.90 134.88
N CYS A 15 75.86 -45.19 135.01
CA CYS A 15 75.10 -45.92 133.99
C CYS A 15 73.63 -45.47 133.91
N LEU A 16 72.98 -45.19 135.04
CA LEU A 16 71.60 -44.69 135.07
C LEU A 16 71.50 -43.24 134.55
N THR A 17 72.43 -42.38 134.95
CA THR A 17 72.48 -40.98 134.47
C THR A 17 72.89 -40.88 132.99
N GLY A 18 73.80 -41.74 132.53
CA GLY A 18 74.17 -41.86 131.13
C GLY A 18 73.03 -42.39 130.25
N GLY A 19 72.26 -43.39 130.74
CA GLY A 19 71.13 -43.97 130.00
C GLY A 19 69.96 -42.99 129.82
N VAL A 20 69.60 -42.25 130.88
CA VAL A 20 68.53 -41.23 130.82
C VAL A 20 68.95 -40.04 129.97
N GLY A 21 70.23 -39.61 130.05
CA GLY A 21 70.79 -38.57 129.18
C GLY A 21 70.78 -38.96 127.70
N TYR A 22 71.13 -40.21 127.37
CA TYR A 22 71.09 -40.72 126.00
C TYR A 22 69.66 -40.84 125.45
N TYR A 23 68.70 -41.31 126.27
CA TYR A 23 67.30 -41.40 125.85
C TYR A 23 66.66 -40.01 125.68
N SER A 24 66.94 -39.06 126.57
CA SER A 24 66.48 -37.68 126.45
C SER A 24 67.10 -36.97 125.24
N TYR A 25 68.38 -37.21 124.96
CA TYR A 25 69.06 -36.68 123.77
C TYR A 25 68.47 -37.26 122.48
N THR A 26 68.26 -38.58 122.42
CA THR A 26 67.68 -39.24 121.23
C THR A 26 66.20 -38.92 121.03
N LEU A 27 65.43 -38.71 122.10
CA LEU A 27 64.05 -38.25 122.02
C LEU A 27 63.98 -36.79 121.55
N ASN A 28 64.81 -35.90 122.09
CA ASN A 28 64.90 -34.50 121.61
C ASN A 28 65.32 -34.45 120.14
N GLN A 29 66.31 -35.23 119.72
CA GLN A 29 66.70 -35.35 118.31
C GLN A 29 65.53 -35.81 117.42
N ARG A 30 64.69 -36.75 117.89
CA ARG A 30 63.50 -37.20 117.15
C ARG A 30 62.38 -36.16 117.13
N VAL A 31 62.19 -35.42 118.23
CA VAL A 31 61.21 -34.33 118.31
C VAL A 31 61.64 -33.16 117.42
N ASP A 32 62.93 -32.85 117.38
CA ASP A 32 63.51 -31.83 116.51
C ASP A 32 63.39 -32.24 115.03
N ASP A 33 63.65 -33.50 114.67
CA ASP A 33 63.41 -34.03 113.31
C ASP A 33 61.92 -34.01 112.93
N LEU A 34 61.02 -34.42 113.83
CA LEU A 34 59.58 -34.36 113.59
C LEU A 34 59.10 -32.92 113.43
N SER A 35 59.58 -32.01 114.27
CA SER A 35 59.25 -30.58 114.20
C SER A 35 59.75 -29.98 112.89
N ALA A 36 61.00 -30.28 112.49
CA ALA A 36 61.56 -29.83 111.23
C ALA A 36 60.77 -30.37 110.02
N ARG A 37 60.34 -31.64 110.06
CA ARG A 37 59.48 -32.24 109.03
C ARG A 37 58.09 -31.62 109.01
N LEU A 38 57.50 -31.33 110.17
CA LEU A 38 56.19 -30.68 110.25
C LEU A 38 56.25 -29.26 109.69
N THR A 39 57.25 -28.47 110.08
CA THR A 39 57.48 -27.13 109.52
C THR A 39 57.78 -27.17 108.02
N GLY A 40 58.54 -28.17 107.57
CA GLY A 40 58.78 -28.43 106.15
C GLY A 40 57.49 -28.74 105.37
N TYR A 41 56.64 -29.61 105.94
CA TYR A 41 55.34 -29.95 105.36
C TYR A 41 54.37 -28.77 105.37
N GLU A 42 54.30 -27.99 106.45
CA GLU A 42 53.49 -26.77 106.54
C GLU A 42 53.94 -25.72 105.51
N SER A 43 55.24 -25.53 105.34
CA SER A 43 55.81 -24.66 104.30
C SER A 43 55.48 -25.16 102.89
N GLU A 44 55.60 -26.47 102.64
CA GLU A 44 55.23 -27.07 101.35
C GLU A 44 53.72 -26.91 101.06
N GLN A 45 52.86 -27.13 102.07
CA GLN A 45 51.41 -26.94 101.92
C GLN A 45 51.06 -25.46 101.71
N ALA A 46 51.71 -24.53 102.41
CA ALA A 46 51.52 -23.10 102.20
C ALA A 46 51.91 -22.68 100.77
N LEU A 47 53.01 -23.20 100.24
CA LEU A 47 53.44 -22.97 98.85
C LEU A 47 52.46 -23.58 97.83
N ARG A 48 51.97 -24.80 98.06
CA ARG A 48 50.94 -25.42 97.20
C ARG A 48 49.65 -24.63 97.21
N LEU A 49 49.18 -24.19 98.38
CA LEU A 49 47.96 -23.41 98.51
C LEU A 49 48.11 -22.03 97.85
N ALA A 50 49.27 -21.40 97.98
CA ALA A 50 49.60 -20.16 97.26
C ALA A 50 49.58 -20.36 95.74
N GLY A 51 50.19 -21.45 95.24
CA GLY A 51 50.16 -21.79 93.81
C GLY A 51 48.76 -22.10 93.27
N ILE A 52 47.91 -22.78 94.06
CA ILE A 52 46.50 -23.00 93.70
C ILE A 52 45.73 -21.68 93.67
N SER A 53 45.94 -20.80 94.67
CA SER A 53 45.31 -19.47 94.72
C SER A 53 45.72 -18.60 93.53
N GLU A 54 47.00 -18.63 93.15
CA GLU A 54 47.52 -17.91 91.98
C GLU A 54 46.89 -18.46 90.69
N ASN A 55 46.86 -19.79 90.51
CA ASN A 55 46.20 -20.43 89.37
C ASN A 55 44.71 -20.10 89.29
N LEU A 56 44.00 -20.09 90.42
CA LEU A 56 42.57 -19.75 90.47
C LEU A 56 42.33 -18.28 90.10
N THR A 57 43.22 -17.39 90.56
CA THR A 57 43.19 -15.96 90.19
C THR A 57 43.46 -15.76 88.70
N ALA A 58 44.43 -16.49 88.15
CA ALA A 58 44.74 -16.47 86.71
C ALA A 58 43.58 -17.03 85.86
N LEU A 59 42.92 -18.11 86.32
CA LEU A 59 41.72 -18.63 85.66
C LEU A 59 40.56 -17.62 85.74
N GLY A 60 40.37 -16.96 86.90
CA GLY A 60 39.38 -15.90 87.09
C GLY A 60 39.61 -14.70 86.15
N SER A 61 40.85 -14.25 85.99
CA SER A 61 41.18 -13.16 85.05
C SER A 61 41.06 -13.58 83.58
N LEU A 62 41.41 -14.81 83.24
CA LEU A 62 41.23 -15.36 81.89
C LEU A 62 39.75 -15.51 81.53
N THR A 63 38.93 -16.00 82.45
CA THR A 63 37.47 -16.10 82.25
C THR A 63 36.83 -14.71 82.13
N ALA A 64 37.18 -13.76 83.00
CA ALA A 64 36.67 -12.39 82.92
C ALA A 64 37.06 -11.70 81.61
N SER A 65 38.31 -11.86 81.16
CA SER A 65 38.75 -11.32 79.87
C SER A 65 38.04 -11.99 78.68
N GLY A 66 37.83 -13.31 78.74
CA GLY A 66 37.04 -14.05 77.77
C GLY A 66 35.57 -13.59 77.69
N LEU A 67 34.91 -13.39 78.84
CA LEU A 67 33.55 -12.86 78.90
C LEU A 67 33.47 -11.44 78.34
N ASN A 68 34.42 -10.56 78.68
CA ASN A 68 34.48 -9.21 78.15
C ASN A 68 34.68 -9.19 76.62
N ALA A 69 35.55 -10.08 76.10
CA ALA A 69 35.76 -10.23 74.67
C ALA A 69 34.50 -10.74 73.95
N LEU A 70 33.81 -11.73 74.52
CA LEU A 70 32.52 -12.23 74.01
C LEU A 70 31.45 -11.13 74.02
N GLN A 71 31.32 -10.36 75.11
CA GLN A 71 30.37 -9.25 75.19
C GLN A 71 30.69 -8.17 74.14
N GLY A 72 31.96 -7.85 73.94
CA GLY A 72 32.41 -6.94 72.88
C GLY A 72 32.04 -7.45 71.49
N GLY A 73 32.23 -8.74 71.23
CA GLY A 73 31.82 -9.41 69.99
C GLY A 73 30.30 -9.37 69.77
N ILE A 74 29.51 -9.66 70.80
CA ILE A 74 28.04 -9.57 70.76
C ILE A 74 27.59 -8.15 70.43
N ASN A 75 28.17 -7.14 71.08
CA ASN A 75 27.82 -5.74 70.82
C ASN A 75 28.16 -5.33 69.38
N ALA A 76 29.30 -5.80 68.85
CA ALA A 76 29.70 -5.53 67.46
C ALA A 76 28.73 -6.17 66.46
N VAL A 77 28.34 -7.43 66.69
CA VAL A 77 27.34 -8.13 65.86
C VAL A 77 25.98 -7.43 65.94
N GLN A 78 25.54 -7.01 67.13
CA GLN A 78 24.29 -6.28 67.29
C GLN A 78 24.29 -4.97 66.48
N SER A 79 25.38 -4.21 66.53
CA SER A 79 25.52 -2.99 65.73
C SER A 79 25.49 -3.28 64.22
N GLN A 80 26.09 -4.39 63.76
CA GLN A 80 26.00 -4.82 62.36
C GLN A 80 24.55 -5.18 61.97
N VAL A 81 23.81 -5.86 62.84
CA VAL A 81 22.40 -6.22 62.63
C VAL A 81 21.53 -4.96 62.55
N ASP A 82 21.70 -4.01 63.46
CA ASP A 82 20.93 -2.77 63.48
C ASP A 82 21.19 -1.94 62.20
N ASN A 83 22.45 -1.85 61.77
CA ASN A 83 22.83 -1.19 60.52
C ASN A 83 22.25 -1.89 59.28
N ALA A 84 22.23 -3.24 59.28
CA ALA A 84 21.63 -4.00 58.19
C ALA A 84 20.10 -3.79 58.14
N ALA A 85 19.42 -3.79 59.29
CA ALA A 85 17.99 -3.53 59.39
C ALA A 85 17.62 -2.13 58.87
N ALA A 86 18.41 -1.10 59.20
CA ALA A 86 18.23 0.25 58.69
C ALA A 86 18.37 0.32 57.16
N ARG A 87 19.36 -0.38 56.59
CA ARG A 87 19.55 -0.47 55.13
C ARG A 87 18.40 -1.19 54.43
N ILE A 88 17.89 -2.27 55.01
CA ILE A 88 16.73 -2.99 54.48
C ILE A 88 15.50 -2.08 54.45
N THR A 89 15.22 -1.38 55.54
CA THR A 89 14.07 -0.45 55.63
C THR A 89 14.17 0.67 54.57
N ALA A 90 15.37 1.22 54.35
CA ALA A 90 15.61 2.22 53.32
C ALA A 90 15.41 1.65 51.90
N GLN A 91 15.87 0.43 51.64
CA GLN A 91 15.65 -0.27 50.37
C GLN A 91 14.18 -0.59 50.11
N GLU A 92 13.44 -1.03 51.12
CA GLU A 92 12.00 -1.27 51.03
C GLU A 92 11.24 0.01 50.68
N SER A 93 11.56 1.13 51.34
CA SER A 93 10.98 2.43 51.04
C SER A 93 11.29 2.87 49.60
N GLY A 94 12.53 2.66 49.14
CA GLY A 94 12.92 2.93 47.74
C GLY A 94 12.18 2.05 46.74
N LEU A 95 11.92 0.79 47.07
CA LEU A 95 11.18 -0.14 46.22
C LEU A 95 9.70 0.28 46.09
N VAL A 96 9.09 0.77 47.17
CA VAL A 96 7.72 1.30 47.13
C VAL A 96 7.64 2.51 46.20
N ALA A 97 8.54 3.49 46.37
CA ALA A 97 8.57 4.68 45.50
C ALA A 97 8.83 4.32 44.02
N ALA A 98 9.69 3.33 43.75
CA ALA A 98 9.92 2.83 42.40
C ALA A 98 8.67 2.18 41.80
N ARG A 99 7.90 1.41 42.58
CA ARG A 99 6.63 0.80 42.14
C ARG A 99 5.57 1.85 41.81
N GLU A 100 5.46 2.90 42.61
CA GLU A 100 4.53 4.01 42.32
C GLU A 100 4.92 4.75 41.03
N SER A 101 6.23 4.95 40.81
CA SER A 101 6.74 5.56 39.57
C SER A 101 6.46 4.69 38.35
N ILE A 102 6.64 3.36 38.47
CA ILE A 102 6.32 2.40 37.40
C ILE A 102 4.82 2.43 37.10
N ALA A 103 3.96 2.39 38.11
CA ALA A 103 2.51 2.43 37.91
C ALA A 103 2.06 3.73 37.20
N THR A 104 2.70 4.86 37.53
CA THR A 104 2.45 6.14 36.83
C THR A 104 2.88 6.07 35.37
N ALA A 105 4.07 5.54 35.10
CA ALA A 105 4.59 5.37 33.74
C ALA A 105 3.72 4.42 32.90
N GLU A 106 3.19 3.34 33.48
CA GLU A 106 2.27 2.40 32.80
C GLU A 106 0.99 3.11 32.33
N VAL A 107 0.42 3.99 33.16
CA VAL A 107 -0.75 4.80 32.79
C VAL A 107 -0.41 5.79 31.68
N GLU A 108 0.73 6.46 31.76
CA GLU A 108 1.18 7.39 30.72
C GLU A 108 1.43 6.68 29.38
N ILE A 109 2.03 5.49 29.41
CA ILE A 109 2.24 4.65 28.22
C ILE A 109 0.90 4.25 27.62
N SER A 110 -0.06 3.76 28.42
CA SER A 110 -1.38 3.37 27.94
C SER A 110 -2.14 4.55 27.28
N ASN A 111 -2.03 5.74 27.87
CA ASN A 111 -2.60 6.96 27.30
C ASN A 111 -1.89 7.36 25.98
N ALA A 112 -0.57 7.22 25.92
CA ALA A 112 0.19 7.49 24.70
C ALA A 112 -0.16 6.52 23.57
N GLU A 113 -0.30 5.22 23.87
CA GLU A 113 -0.75 4.21 22.92
C GLU A 113 -2.14 4.52 22.37
N SER A 114 -3.08 4.92 23.23
CA SER A 114 -4.43 5.32 22.82
C SER A 114 -4.39 6.53 21.86
N ARG A 115 -3.57 7.53 22.16
CA ARG A 115 -3.37 8.70 21.28
C ARG A 115 -2.75 8.30 19.94
N ILE A 116 -1.75 7.41 19.94
CA ILE A 116 -1.12 6.93 18.71
C ILE A 116 -2.14 6.21 17.82
N GLN A 117 -3.03 5.40 18.38
CA GLN A 117 -4.09 4.73 17.62
C GLN A 117 -5.06 5.74 16.99
N GLU A 118 -5.49 6.75 17.74
CA GLU A 118 -6.36 7.82 17.22
C GLU A 118 -5.68 8.62 16.10
N LEU A 119 -4.42 9.03 16.31
CA LEU A 119 -3.63 9.70 15.28
C LEU A 119 -3.49 8.83 14.03
N SER A 120 -3.23 7.53 14.19
CA SER A 120 -3.12 6.60 13.06
C SER A 120 -4.42 6.51 12.27
N ALA A 121 -5.57 6.43 12.94
CA ALA A 121 -6.88 6.42 12.28
C ALA A 121 -7.14 7.72 11.52
N ASN A 122 -6.79 8.87 12.12
CA ASN A 122 -6.91 10.18 11.48
C ASN A 122 -6.04 10.29 10.23
N VAL A 123 -4.78 9.82 10.28
CA VAL A 123 -3.87 9.79 9.12
C VAL A 123 -4.45 8.92 7.99
N SER A 124 -4.99 7.74 8.31
CA SER A 124 -5.64 6.88 7.31
C SER A 124 -6.85 7.56 6.65
N SER A 125 -7.69 8.24 7.43
CA SER A 125 -8.84 9.00 6.92
C SER A 125 -8.44 10.17 6.01
N ILE A 126 -7.34 10.87 6.35
CA ILE A 126 -6.80 11.95 5.52
C ILE A 126 -6.29 11.38 4.19
N ALA A 127 -5.56 10.26 4.22
CA ALA A 127 -5.04 9.60 3.02
C ALA A 127 -6.17 9.15 2.06
N SER A 128 -7.26 8.58 2.60
CA SER A 128 -8.42 8.21 1.78
C SER A 128 -9.13 9.43 1.19
N THR A 129 -9.25 10.52 1.95
CA THR A 129 -9.84 11.77 1.47
C THR A 129 -9.01 12.41 0.37
N GLN A 130 -7.67 12.44 0.52
CA GLN A 130 -6.75 12.94 -0.49
C GLN A 130 -6.84 12.13 -1.79
N THR A 131 -6.94 10.80 -1.69
CA THR A 131 -7.11 9.92 -2.85
C THR A 131 -8.45 10.17 -3.56
N GLY A 132 -9.52 10.47 -2.81
CA GLY A 132 -10.81 10.89 -3.38
C GLY A 132 -10.73 12.25 -4.08
N LEU A 133 -9.99 13.20 -3.51
CA LEU A 133 -9.81 14.55 -4.06
C LEU A 133 -8.96 14.57 -5.33
N THR A 134 -8.01 13.65 -5.49
CA THR A 134 -7.18 13.55 -6.71
C THR A 134 -7.83 12.71 -7.81
N LYS A 135 -8.78 11.83 -7.46
CA LYS A 135 -9.57 11.03 -8.41
C LYS A 135 -10.55 11.93 -9.16
N GLY A 136 -10.04 12.66 -10.15
CA GLY A 136 -10.80 13.63 -10.96
C GLY A 136 -10.01 14.90 -11.28
N VAL A 137 -8.86 15.14 -10.63
CA VAL A 137 -7.98 16.24 -11.00
C VAL A 137 -7.07 15.78 -12.13
N LEU A 138 -7.25 16.37 -13.30
CA LEU A 138 -6.40 16.12 -14.45
C LEU A 138 -5.02 16.74 -14.25
N ASP A 139 -4.00 15.88 -14.14
CA ASP A 139 -2.61 16.30 -14.32
C ASP A 139 -2.27 16.24 -15.82
N ALA A 140 -2.61 17.31 -16.54
CA ALA A 140 -2.39 17.40 -17.98
C ALA A 140 -0.90 17.29 -18.36
N ASN A 141 0.02 17.73 -17.49
CA ASN A 141 1.45 17.62 -17.75
C ASN A 141 1.90 16.15 -17.73
N LYS A 142 1.46 15.38 -16.72
CA LYS A 142 1.72 13.95 -16.63
C LYS A 142 1.12 13.20 -17.82
N VAL A 143 -0.15 13.44 -18.15
CA VAL A 143 -0.82 12.80 -19.29
C VAL A 143 -0.08 13.10 -20.59
N TYR A 144 0.27 14.38 -20.82
CA TYR A 144 1.04 14.79 -21.97
C TYR A 144 2.40 14.08 -22.04
N GLY A 145 3.14 14.00 -20.92
CA GLY A 145 4.45 13.33 -20.87
C GLY A 145 4.41 11.82 -21.17
N ILE A 146 3.28 11.17 -20.88
CA ILE A 146 3.03 9.76 -21.20
C ILE A 146 2.70 9.61 -22.70
N VAL A 147 1.71 10.35 -23.18
CA VAL A 147 1.08 10.11 -24.49
C VAL A 147 1.89 10.73 -25.65
N SER A 148 2.47 11.92 -25.46
CA SER A 148 3.16 12.67 -26.53
C SER A 148 4.29 11.88 -27.20
N ARG A 149 4.98 11.01 -26.46
CA ARG A 149 6.08 10.17 -26.98
C ARG A 149 5.63 9.20 -28.07
N SER A 150 4.36 8.81 -28.04
CA SER A 150 3.75 7.87 -28.98
C SER A 150 2.82 8.55 -29.98
N THR A 151 2.54 9.85 -29.80
CA THR A 151 1.82 10.66 -30.77
C THR A 151 2.75 11.01 -31.94
N VAL A 152 2.21 10.94 -33.15
CA VAL A 152 2.94 11.23 -34.38
C VAL A 152 2.24 12.30 -35.19
N ARG A 153 3.00 13.02 -35.99
CA ARG A 153 2.50 14.02 -36.93
C ARG A 153 2.54 13.45 -38.36
N ILE A 154 1.44 13.58 -39.08
CA ILE A 154 1.28 13.09 -40.46
C ILE A 154 1.35 14.27 -41.42
N THR A 155 2.22 14.19 -42.42
CA THR A 155 2.49 15.28 -43.37
C THR A 155 2.68 14.76 -44.79
N ASN A 156 2.33 15.59 -45.77
CA ASN A 156 2.66 15.41 -47.19
C ASN A 156 4.10 15.84 -47.55
N GLY A 157 4.89 16.26 -46.55
CA GLY A 157 6.26 16.77 -46.70
C GLY A 157 6.36 18.30 -46.71
N GLN A 158 5.24 19.02 -46.80
CA GLN A 158 5.18 20.48 -46.78
C GLN A 158 4.39 21.01 -45.57
N SER A 159 3.24 20.41 -45.29
CA SER A 159 2.34 20.82 -44.21
C SER A 159 1.76 19.61 -43.48
N THR A 160 1.31 19.86 -42.25
CA THR A 160 0.64 18.86 -41.42
C THR A 160 -0.76 18.63 -41.95
N ILE A 161 -1.07 17.35 -42.20
CA ILE A 161 -2.40 16.91 -42.62
C ILE A 161 -3.21 16.47 -41.40
N GLY A 162 -2.56 15.79 -40.46
CA GLY A 162 -3.18 15.29 -39.24
C GLY A 162 -2.17 14.76 -38.25
N SER A 163 -2.68 14.05 -37.27
CA SER A 163 -1.92 13.36 -36.24
C SER A 163 -2.25 11.87 -36.25
N GLY A 164 -1.50 11.09 -35.48
CA GLY A 164 -1.74 9.68 -35.26
C GLY A 164 -1.10 9.25 -33.95
N PHE A 165 -1.14 7.96 -33.65
CA PHE A 165 -0.33 7.39 -32.58
C PHE A 165 0.15 5.99 -32.91
N ILE A 166 1.30 5.62 -32.33
CA ILE A 166 1.89 4.28 -32.45
C ILE A 166 0.96 3.29 -31.75
N TYR A 167 0.39 2.38 -32.52
CA TYR A 167 -0.61 1.43 -32.08
C TYR A 167 0.00 0.14 -31.54
N ASP A 168 1.07 -0.34 -32.18
CA ASP A 168 1.75 -1.57 -31.78
C ASP A 168 3.25 -1.54 -32.09
N THR A 169 3.95 -2.59 -31.66
CA THR A 169 5.40 -2.78 -31.91
C THR A 169 5.72 -3.20 -33.34
N GLY A 170 4.70 -3.50 -34.15
CA GLY A 170 4.85 -3.78 -35.57
C GLY A 170 5.09 -2.51 -36.39
N GLY A 171 4.97 -1.32 -35.81
CA GLY A 171 5.08 -0.05 -36.53
C GLY A 171 3.79 0.32 -37.26
N HIS A 172 2.64 -0.05 -36.70
CA HIS A 172 1.36 0.46 -37.14
C HIS A 172 1.02 1.77 -36.42
N VAL A 173 0.51 2.73 -37.17
CA VAL A 173 0.01 4.01 -36.65
C VAL A 173 -1.47 4.12 -36.96
N VAL A 174 -2.29 4.35 -35.92
CA VAL A 174 -3.72 4.66 -36.08
C VAL A 174 -3.89 6.16 -36.31
N THR A 175 -4.80 6.51 -37.21
CA THR A 175 -5.20 7.88 -37.53
C THR A 175 -6.64 7.91 -38.05
N ALA A 176 -7.14 9.08 -38.40
CA ALA A 176 -8.44 9.23 -39.04
C ALA A 176 -8.33 8.88 -40.54
N PHE A 177 -9.35 8.23 -41.10
CA PHE A 177 -9.32 7.84 -42.52
C PHE A 177 -9.20 9.08 -43.43
N HIS A 178 -9.97 10.13 -43.17
CA HIS A 178 -9.95 11.35 -43.99
C HIS A 178 -8.59 12.08 -43.97
N VAL A 179 -7.69 11.79 -43.03
CA VAL A 179 -6.32 12.33 -42.99
C VAL A 179 -5.43 11.68 -44.04
N ILE A 180 -5.66 10.40 -44.33
CA ILE A 180 -4.81 9.59 -45.21
C ILE A 180 -5.45 9.30 -46.57
N ASP A 181 -6.73 9.63 -46.73
CA ASP A 181 -7.45 9.43 -47.97
C ASP A 181 -6.81 10.21 -49.12
N GLY A 182 -6.44 9.51 -50.20
CA GLY A 182 -5.74 10.07 -51.35
C GLY A 182 -4.32 10.62 -51.07
N LEU A 183 -3.79 10.48 -49.85
CA LEU A 183 -2.50 11.06 -49.48
C LEU A 183 -1.33 10.20 -49.99
N SER A 184 -0.49 10.76 -50.87
CA SER A 184 0.75 10.13 -51.33
C SER A 184 1.73 11.17 -51.87
N PRO A 185 3.00 11.21 -51.42
CA PRO A 185 3.60 10.36 -50.38
C PRO A 185 3.10 10.70 -48.95
N ILE A 186 3.26 9.75 -48.02
CA ILE A 186 2.93 9.91 -46.60
C ILE A 186 4.22 9.91 -45.78
N TYR A 187 4.43 10.97 -45.01
CA TYR A 187 5.49 11.06 -44.01
C TYR A 187 4.91 11.12 -42.61
N VAL A 188 5.54 10.38 -41.70
CA VAL A 188 5.22 10.35 -40.28
C VAL A 188 6.42 10.89 -39.52
N VAL A 189 6.21 11.96 -38.76
CA VAL A 189 7.22 12.59 -37.92
C VAL A 189 6.94 12.21 -36.47
N MET A 190 7.91 11.57 -35.83
CA MET A 190 7.82 11.12 -34.45
C MET A 190 8.06 12.28 -33.47
N TYR A 191 7.75 12.05 -32.19
CA TYR A 191 7.98 13.02 -31.12
C TYR A 191 9.44 13.52 -31.07
N ASP A 192 10.42 12.62 -31.23
CA ASP A 192 11.85 12.96 -31.25
C ASP A 192 12.32 13.70 -32.52
N GLY A 193 11.42 13.91 -33.48
CA GLY A 193 11.70 14.57 -34.76
C GLY A 193 12.21 13.65 -35.86
N SER A 194 12.41 12.36 -35.59
CA SER A 194 12.71 11.38 -36.63
C SER A 194 11.54 11.27 -37.63
N VAL A 195 11.86 10.93 -38.88
CA VAL A 195 10.89 10.84 -39.97
C VAL A 195 10.91 9.45 -40.57
N SER A 196 9.73 8.86 -40.76
CA SER A 196 9.53 7.64 -41.52
C SER A 196 8.56 7.91 -42.67
N THR A 197 8.82 7.32 -43.84
CA THR A 197 7.76 7.14 -44.83
C THR A 197 6.75 6.11 -44.33
N ALA A 198 5.52 6.17 -44.84
CA ALA A 198 4.49 5.21 -44.52
C ALA A 198 3.67 4.82 -45.74
N THR A 199 3.11 3.62 -45.71
CA THR A 199 2.06 3.17 -46.63
C THR A 199 0.76 2.95 -45.87
N VAL A 200 -0.38 2.97 -46.56
CA VAL A 200 -1.65 2.60 -45.95
C VAL A 200 -1.66 1.09 -45.77
N ALA A 201 -1.75 0.62 -44.52
CA ALA A 201 -1.95 -0.79 -44.21
C ALA A 201 -3.40 -1.21 -44.50
N GLY A 202 -4.33 -0.29 -44.26
CA GLY A 202 -5.73 -0.38 -44.66
C GLY A 202 -6.56 0.72 -44.00
N SER A 203 -7.88 0.69 -44.20
CA SER A 203 -8.78 1.68 -43.63
C SER A 203 -10.25 1.22 -43.56
N SER A 204 -11.07 2.01 -42.88
CA SER A 204 -12.52 1.87 -42.81
C SER A 204 -13.18 3.24 -42.95
N PRO A 205 -13.65 3.62 -44.16
CA PRO A 205 -14.32 4.90 -44.39
C PRO A 205 -15.56 5.10 -43.50
N ALA A 206 -16.37 4.06 -43.32
CA ALA A 206 -17.56 4.09 -42.47
C ALA A 206 -17.26 4.32 -40.97
N SER A 207 -16.02 4.03 -40.54
CA SER A 207 -15.57 4.25 -39.17
C SER A 207 -14.74 5.52 -39.00
N ASP A 208 -14.32 6.14 -40.10
CA ASP A 208 -13.31 7.19 -40.19
C ASP A 208 -11.96 6.81 -39.54
N ILE A 209 -11.55 5.53 -39.67
CA ILE A 209 -10.28 5.02 -39.12
C ILE A 209 -9.37 4.55 -40.23
N GLY A 210 -8.10 4.94 -40.14
CA GLY A 210 -7.03 4.52 -41.03
C GLY A 210 -5.85 3.95 -40.24
N VAL A 211 -5.15 2.98 -40.84
CA VAL A 211 -3.91 2.43 -40.28
C VAL A 211 -2.78 2.59 -41.28
N LEU A 212 -1.70 3.19 -40.84
CA LEU A 212 -0.45 3.34 -41.59
C LEU A 212 0.57 2.29 -41.15
N LYS A 213 1.39 1.84 -42.10
CA LYS A 213 2.57 1.01 -41.85
C LYS A 213 3.82 1.85 -42.04
N LEU A 214 4.64 1.97 -40.99
CA LEU A 214 5.90 2.68 -41.05
C LEU A 214 6.99 1.86 -41.75
N ALA A 215 7.80 2.52 -42.58
CA ALA A 215 9.00 1.94 -43.15
C ALA A 215 10.12 1.76 -42.10
N VAL A 216 10.21 2.68 -41.14
CA VAL A 216 11.15 2.63 -40.01
C VAL A 216 10.36 2.61 -38.71
N ILE A 217 10.50 1.53 -37.95
CA ILE A 217 9.81 1.36 -36.66
C ILE A 217 10.55 2.18 -35.59
N PRO A 218 9.88 3.11 -34.89
CA PRO A 218 10.50 3.91 -33.84
C PRO A 218 10.74 3.07 -32.58
N SER A 219 11.66 3.53 -31.72
CA SER A 219 11.89 2.92 -30.40
C SER A 219 10.85 3.31 -29.35
N ALA A 220 10.02 4.32 -29.64
CA ALA A 220 8.94 4.76 -28.77
C ALA A 220 7.92 3.62 -28.55
N PRO A 221 7.45 3.42 -27.31
CA PRO A 221 6.47 2.38 -27.02
C PRO A 221 5.11 2.70 -27.66
N PRO A 222 4.28 1.70 -27.95
CA PRO A 222 2.89 1.92 -28.29
C PRO A 222 2.11 2.60 -27.17
N VAL A 223 1.00 3.25 -27.51
CA VAL A 223 0.08 3.80 -26.52
C VAL A 223 -0.60 2.69 -25.70
N SER A 224 -1.08 3.04 -24.49
CA SER A 224 -2.03 2.19 -23.76
C SER A 224 -3.45 2.57 -24.16
N MET A 225 -4.23 1.60 -24.65
CA MET A 225 -5.64 1.81 -24.98
C MET A 225 -6.51 1.65 -23.73
N GLY A 226 -7.41 2.60 -23.49
CA GLY A 226 -8.41 2.53 -22.42
C GLY A 226 -9.71 1.86 -22.90
N ASP A 227 -10.54 1.45 -21.94
CA ASP A 227 -11.88 0.91 -22.19
C ASP A 227 -12.90 2.06 -22.29
N SER A 228 -13.38 2.34 -23.51
CA SER A 228 -14.32 3.43 -23.75
C SER A 228 -15.74 3.14 -23.27
N SER A 229 -16.10 1.87 -23.05
CA SER A 229 -17.40 1.47 -22.49
C SER A 229 -17.57 1.93 -21.04
N LEU A 230 -16.47 2.20 -20.33
CA LEU A 230 -16.44 2.69 -18.95
C LEU A 230 -16.43 4.21 -18.85
N VAL A 231 -16.24 4.92 -19.97
CA VAL A 231 -16.12 6.38 -20.01
C VAL A 231 -17.44 7.03 -19.59
N LYS A 232 -17.33 8.06 -18.74
CA LYS A 232 -18.49 8.81 -18.24
C LYS A 232 -18.45 10.27 -18.65
N ILE A 233 -19.64 10.83 -18.84
CA ILE A 233 -19.81 12.28 -19.03
C ILE A 233 -19.22 13.01 -17.81
N GLY A 234 -18.43 14.04 -18.08
CA GLY A 234 -17.71 14.84 -17.08
C GLY A 234 -16.29 14.36 -16.78
N GLU A 235 -15.87 13.19 -17.28
CA GLU A 235 -14.49 12.73 -17.09
C GLU A 235 -13.51 13.64 -17.85
N PRO A 236 -12.40 14.03 -17.22
CA PRO A 236 -11.42 14.90 -17.85
C PRO A 236 -10.64 14.17 -18.93
N VAL A 237 -10.32 14.91 -19.99
CA VAL A 237 -9.60 14.40 -21.16
C VAL A 237 -8.52 15.36 -21.63
N VAL A 238 -7.52 14.81 -22.32
CA VAL A 238 -6.49 15.57 -23.03
C VAL A 238 -6.46 15.13 -24.49
N ALA A 239 -6.66 16.06 -25.41
CA ALA A 239 -6.40 15.84 -26.83
C ALA A 239 -4.97 16.27 -27.16
N ILE A 240 -4.22 15.43 -27.88
CA ILE A 240 -2.82 15.70 -28.22
C ILE A 240 -2.64 15.55 -29.73
N GLY A 241 -1.96 16.52 -30.35
CA GLY A 241 -1.75 16.51 -31.79
C GLY A 241 -0.85 17.64 -32.28
N SER A 242 -0.90 17.88 -33.58
CA SER A 242 -0.10 18.91 -34.27
C SER A 242 -0.98 19.89 -35.07
N PRO A 243 -1.83 20.70 -34.42
CA PRO A 243 -2.69 21.65 -35.12
C PRO A 243 -1.91 22.71 -35.89
N LEU A 244 -2.34 23.05 -37.11
CA LEU A 244 -1.83 24.21 -37.86
C LEU A 244 -0.29 24.26 -37.97
N ASP A 245 0.36 23.10 -38.14
CA ASP A 245 1.83 22.93 -38.13
C ASP A 245 2.53 23.22 -36.79
N ILE A 246 1.77 23.48 -35.73
CA ILE A 246 2.28 23.63 -34.36
C ILE A 246 2.38 22.23 -33.74
N ARG A 247 3.60 21.72 -33.64
CA ARG A 247 3.88 20.42 -33.02
C ARG A 247 3.48 20.41 -31.54
N ASP A 248 3.31 19.22 -31.00
CA ASP A 248 3.39 19.00 -29.55
C ASP A 248 2.33 19.79 -28.76
N THR A 249 1.13 19.93 -29.33
CA THR A 249 0.02 20.66 -28.70
C THR A 249 -0.85 19.71 -27.89
N ALA A 250 -1.12 20.08 -26.64
CA ALA A 250 -2.07 19.42 -25.77
C ALA A 250 -3.16 20.39 -25.34
N THR A 251 -4.41 19.95 -25.41
CA THR A 251 -5.57 20.71 -24.93
C THR A 251 -6.39 19.83 -23.99
N ALA A 252 -6.98 20.44 -22.96
CA ALA A 252 -7.71 19.74 -21.93
C ALA A 252 -9.18 20.15 -21.92
N GLY A 253 -10.04 19.22 -21.51
CA GLY A 253 -11.48 19.39 -21.41
C GLY A 253 -12.12 18.21 -20.68
N ILE A 254 -13.37 17.93 -20.97
CA ILE A 254 -14.15 16.80 -20.44
C ILE A 254 -14.90 16.06 -21.56
N ILE A 255 -15.33 14.85 -21.27
CA ILE A 255 -16.34 14.15 -22.07
C ILE A 255 -17.70 14.84 -21.88
N SER A 256 -18.29 15.32 -22.97
CA SER A 256 -19.59 15.97 -22.98
C SER A 256 -20.74 15.01 -23.26
N ARG A 257 -20.52 13.96 -24.06
CA ARG A 257 -21.52 12.92 -24.38
C ARG A 257 -20.83 11.67 -24.95
N THR A 258 -21.43 10.50 -24.75
CA THR A 258 -21.01 9.22 -25.34
C THR A 258 -22.04 8.76 -26.39
N ASN A 259 -21.68 7.75 -27.18
CA ASN A 259 -22.55 7.12 -28.18
C ASN A 259 -23.16 8.10 -29.19
N ARG A 260 -22.40 9.10 -29.65
CA ARG A 260 -22.89 10.03 -30.67
C ARG A 260 -22.89 9.36 -32.05
N TYR A 261 -23.95 9.61 -32.79
CA TYR A 261 -24.08 9.32 -34.22
C TYR A 261 -24.30 10.64 -34.95
N THR A 262 -23.31 11.08 -35.73
CA THR A 262 -23.40 12.36 -36.44
C THR A 262 -22.57 12.34 -37.70
N ASP A 263 -22.99 13.14 -38.67
CA ASP A 263 -22.12 13.62 -39.72
C ASP A 263 -21.38 14.87 -39.23
N TYR A 264 -20.15 15.05 -39.67
CA TYR A 264 -19.29 16.19 -39.39
C TYR A 264 -18.51 16.64 -40.64
N GLY A 265 -19.06 16.39 -41.84
CA GLY A 265 -18.46 16.72 -43.13
C GLY A 265 -18.00 15.51 -43.94
N LEU A 266 -18.46 14.31 -43.59
CA LEU A 266 -18.22 13.08 -44.34
C LEU A 266 -19.46 12.74 -45.18
N ALA A 267 -19.32 11.78 -46.10
CA ALA A 267 -20.45 11.34 -46.94
C ALA A 267 -21.59 10.66 -46.15
N SER A 268 -21.35 10.33 -44.88
CA SER A 268 -22.25 9.55 -44.06
C SER A 268 -21.98 9.77 -42.58
N PRO A 269 -23.02 9.73 -41.71
CA PRO A 269 -22.82 9.82 -40.28
C PRO A 269 -21.97 8.66 -39.76
N VAL A 270 -21.07 8.99 -38.83
CA VAL A 270 -20.18 8.05 -38.14
C VAL A 270 -20.77 7.75 -36.76
N PRO A 271 -20.93 6.47 -36.41
CA PRO A 271 -21.44 6.05 -35.11
C PRO A 271 -20.34 5.90 -34.06
N ASN A 272 -20.76 5.77 -32.81
CA ASN A 272 -19.91 5.52 -31.65
C ASN A 272 -18.79 6.57 -31.50
N LEU A 273 -19.23 7.82 -31.51
CA LEU A 273 -18.38 8.96 -31.24
C LEU A 273 -18.50 9.38 -29.78
N LEU A 274 -17.36 9.70 -29.18
CA LEU A 274 -17.27 10.50 -27.97
C LEU A 274 -17.33 11.97 -28.36
N GLN A 275 -18.17 12.73 -27.67
CA GLN A 275 -18.19 14.18 -27.75
C GLN A 275 -17.39 14.74 -26.57
N PHE A 276 -16.56 15.74 -26.83
CA PHE A 276 -15.73 16.42 -25.82
C PHE A 276 -15.60 17.92 -26.13
N ASP A 277 -15.05 18.68 -25.18
CA ASP A 277 -14.91 20.14 -25.27
C ASP A 277 -13.46 20.66 -25.20
N ALA A 278 -12.46 19.75 -25.15
CA ALA A 278 -11.05 20.12 -25.27
C ALA A 278 -10.77 20.74 -26.66
N PRO A 279 -10.27 21.98 -26.76
CA PRO A 279 -10.12 22.64 -28.05
C PRO A 279 -9.27 21.86 -29.06
N VAL A 280 -9.83 21.56 -30.23
CA VAL A 280 -9.07 20.95 -31.33
C VAL A 280 -9.27 21.72 -32.64
N ASN A 281 -8.23 21.73 -33.44
CA ASN A 281 -8.12 22.41 -34.72
C ASN A 281 -7.60 21.47 -35.81
N PRO A 282 -7.73 21.81 -37.11
CA PRO A 282 -7.12 21.06 -38.20
C PRO A 282 -5.66 20.72 -37.91
N GLY A 283 -5.30 19.44 -38.06
CA GLY A 283 -4.03 18.87 -37.63
C GLY A 283 -4.10 17.99 -36.37
N ASN A 284 -5.13 18.15 -35.52
CA ASN A 284 -5.39 17.20 -34.42
C ASN A 284 -6.08 15.92 -34.89
N SER A 285 -6.81 15.94 -36.01
CA SER A 285 -7.52 14.76 -36.52
C SER A 285 -6.56 13.58 -36.68
N GLY A 286 -6.98 12.41 -36.20
CA GLY A 286 -6.20 11.19 -36.05
C GLY A 286 -5.38 11.09 -34.76
N GLY A 287 -5.19 12.19 -34.03
CA GLY A 287 -4.47 12.21 -32.76
C GLY A 287 -5.23 11.56 -31.60
N PRO A 288 -4.53 11.19 -30.51
CA PRO A 288 -5.16 10.56 -29.36
C PRO A 288 -5.99 11.53 -28.51
N LEU A 289 -7.14 11.05 -28.04
CA LEU A 289 -7.89 11.58 -26.90
C LEU A 289 -7.64 10.67 -25.69
N ALA A 290 -6.98 11.19 -24.66
CA ALA A 290 -6.54 10.43 -23.48
C ALA A 290 -7.34 10.78 -22.23
N ASN A 291 -7.55 9.80 -21.34
CA ASN A 291 -8.10 10.00 -20.01
C ASN A 291 -7.04 10.50 -19.01
N ALA A 292 -7.42 10.74 -17.75
CA ALA A 292 -6.50 11.18 -16.69
C ALA A 292 -5.36 10.20 -16.35
N ALA A 293 -5.48 8.92 -16.73
CA ALA A 293 -4.43 7.93 -16.56
C ALA A 293 -3.41 7.93 -17.71
N GLY A 294 -3.70 8.64 -18.81
CA GLY A 294 -2.89 8.60 -20.03
C GLY A 294 -3.23 7.45 -20.97
N GLU A 295 -4.38 6.80 -20.77
CA GLU A 295 -4.90 5.76 -21.66
C GLU A 295 -5.74 6.41 -22.76
N ILE A 296 -5.61 5.91 -23.99
CA ILE A 296 -6.33 6.44 -25.16
C ILE A 296 -7.75 5.91 -25.15
N ILE A 297 -8.72 6.81 -25.00
CA ILE A 297 -10.16 6.50 -25.02
C ILE A 297 -10.82 6.87 -26.35
N GLY A 298 -10.09 7.52 -27.27
CA GLY A 298 -10.56 7.72 -28.63
C GLY A 298 -9.54 8.35 -29.59
N VAL A 299 -9.93 8.41 -30.86
CA VAL A 299 -9.19 9.07 -31.96
C VAL A 299 -9.94 10.33 -32.35
N VAL A 300 -9.33 11.50 -32.19
CA VAL A 300 -9.94 12.79 -32.57
C VAL A 300 -10.23 12.80 -34.07
N VAL A 301 -11.43 13.16 -34.50
CA VAL A 301 -11.80 13.14 -35.92
C VAL A 301 -12.32 14.48 -36.43
N ALA A 302 -13.04 15.24 -35.61
CA ALA A 302 -13.68 16.45 -36.10
C ALA A 302 -13.99 17.49 -35.03
N ARG A 303 -14.30 18.68 -35.52
CA ARG A 303 -14.93 19.77 -34.78
C ARG A 303 -16.18 20.22 -35.54
N ILE A 304 -17.20 20.70 -34.83
CA ILE A 304 -18.30 21.41 -35.47
C ILE A 304 -17.77 22.65 -36.20
N GLN A 305 -18.36 22.97 -37.35
CA GLN A 305 -17.97 24.15 -38.13
C GLN A 305 -18.15 25.42 -37.29
N ALA A 306 -17.16 26.32 -37.31
CA ALA A 306 -17.17 27.53 -36.48
C ALA A 306 -18.44 28.39 -36.62
N ALA A 307 -19.08 28.40 -37.79
CA ALA A 307 -20.32 29.13 -38.02
C ALA A 307 -21.54 28.53 -37.30
N GLN A 308 -21.50 27.24 -36.96
CA GLN A 308 -22.54 26.53 -36.20
C GLN A 308 -22.27 26.59 -34.68
N GLY A 309 -21.01 26.79 -34.29
CA GLY A 309 -20.58 26.89 -32.90
C GLY A 309 -19.13 26.42 -32.73
N ASP A 310 -18.60 26.59 -31.52
CA ASP A 310 -17.28 26.08 -31.12
C ASP A 310 -17.40 25.37 -29.77
N GLY A 311 -16.44 24.51 -29.43
CA GLY A 311 -16.48 23.73 -28.18
C GLY A 311 -17.22 22.39 -28.26
N ILE A 312 -17.56 21.93 -29.47
CA ILE A 312 -18.10 20.58 -29.71
C ILE A 312 -17.19 19.84 -30.68
N TYR A 313 -16.54 18.80 -30.15
CA TYR A 313 -15.55 18.01 -30.84
C TYR A 313 -15.90 16.53 -30.77
N TYR A 314 -15.42 15.74 -31.74
CA TYR A 314 -15.73 14.33 -31.86
C TYR A 314 -14.46 13.48 -31.92
N ALA A 315 -14.50 12.36 -31.21
CA ALA A 315 -13.51 11.30 -31.30
C ALA A 315 -14.19 9.94 -31.50
N VAL A 316 -13.61 9.07 -32.32
CA VAL A 316 -14.08 7.67 -32.43
C VAL A 316 -13.62 6.92 -31.16
N SER A 317 -14.53 6.22 -30.49
CA SER A 317 -14.25 5.53 -29.22
C SER A 317 -13.15 4.46 -29.34
N SER A 318 -12.37 4.26 -28.27
CA SER A 318 -11.22 3.34 -28.28
C SER A 318 -11.60 1.88 -28.56
N ASP A 319 -12.75 1.42 -28.09
CA ASP A 319 -13.20 0.04 -28.33
C ASP A 319 -13.51 -0.18 -29.81
N LYS A 320 -14.18 0.79 -30.45
CA LYS A 320 -14.39 0.79 -31.89
C LYS A 320 -13.07 0.89 -32.63
N VAL A 321 -12.16 1.79 -32.23
CA VAL A 321 -10.83 1.95 -32.85
C VAL A 321 -10.07 0.63 -32.80
N LYS A 322 -10.05 -0.06 -31.65
CA LYS A 322 -9.35 -1.33 -31.48
C LYS A 322 -9.91 -2.40 -32.43
N LYS A 323 -11.23 -2.60 -32.42
CA LYS A 323 -11.90 -3.58 -33.29
C LYS A 323 -11.60 -3.32 -34.77
N VAL A 324 -11.71 -2.06 -35.20
CA VAL A 324 -11.47 -1.66 -36.60
C VAL A 324 -10.00 -1.78 -36.97
N ALA A 325 -9.08 -1.29 -36.14
CA ALA A 325 -7.65 -1.32 -36.41
C ALA A 325 -7.11 -2.75 -36.51
N ASP A 326 -7.48 -3.64 -35.58
CA ASP A 326 -7.07 -5.04 -35.58
C ASP A 326 -7.52 -5.77 -36.87
N GLU A 327 -8.77 -5.55 -37.29
CA GLU A 327 -9.30 -6.15 -38.51
C GLU A 327 -8.67 -5.54 -39.77
N VAL A 328 -8.48 -4.22 -39.80
CA VAL A 328 -7.84 -3.52 -40.92
C VAL A 328 -6.38 -3.95 -41.09
N ILE A 329 -5.64 -4.16 -40.00
CA ILE A 329 -4.26 -4.67 -40.05
C ILE A 329 -4.23 -6.07 -40.65
N THR A 330 -5.24 -6.90 -40.35
CA THR A 330 -5.30 -8.30 -40.80
C THR A 330 -5.81 -8.43 -42.24
N ASN A 331 -6.87 -7.71 -42.59
CA ASN A 331 -7.64 -7.90 -43.81
C ASN A 331 -7.53 -6.73 -44.81
N GLY A 332 -6.85 -5.64 -44.43
CA GLY A 332 -6.77 -4.39 -45.20
C GLY A 332 -8.04 -3.53 -45.16
N SER A 333 -9.15 -4.04 -44.62
CA SER A 333 -10.43 -3.35 -44.51
C SER A 333 -11.26 -3.86 -43.34
N PHE A 334 -12.27 -3.09 -42.92
CA PHE A 334 -13.24 -3.49 -41.91
C PHE A 334 -14.65 -3.50 -42.50
N ALA A 335 -15.31 -4.66 -42.46
CA ALA A 335 -16.66 -4.82 -42.97
C ALA A 335 -17.70 -4.29 -41.97
N TYR A 336 -18.04 -3.00 -42.08
CA TYR A 336 -18.88 -2.33 -41.08
C TYR A 336 -20.28 -2.97 -40.97
N PRO A 337 -20.72 -3.42 -39.78
CA PRO A 337 -22.01 -4.08 -39.60
C PRO A 337 -23.18 -3.13 -39.82
N TRP A 338 -24.18 -3.56 -40.58
CA TRP A 338 -25.35 -2.74 -40.92
C TRP A 338 -26.58 -3.60 -41.22
N ILE A 339 -27.77 -3.13 -40.82
CA ILE A 339 -29.03 -3.85 -41.02
C ILE A 339 -29.80 -3.38 -42.25
N GLY A 340 -29.38 -2.34 -42.97
CA GLY A 340 -30.07 -1.94 -44.21
C GLY A 340 -31.18 -0.91 -44.06
N VAL A 341 -31.09 -0.01 -43.08
CA VAL A 341 -32.12 1.01 -42.78
C VAL A 341 -31.57 2.43 -42.79
N ASN A 342 -32.42 3.37 -43.16
CA ASN A 342 -32.25 4.80 -42.87
C ASN A 342 -33.04 5.13 -41.62
N ILE A 343 -32.40 5.79 -40.66
CA ILE A 343 -32.91 5.98 -39.30
C ILE A 343 -32.84 7.43 -38.87
N GLY A 344 -33.66 7.80 -37.90
CA GLY A 344 -33.64 9.09 -37.23
C GLY A 344 -34.09 9.00 -35.78
N ASP A 345 -33.65 9.96 -34.97
CA ASP A 345 -34.19 10.15 -33.62
C ASP A 345 -35.65 10.63 -33.73
N ILE A 346 -36.49 10.23 -32.78
CA ILE A 346 -37.91 10.56 -32.78
C ILE A 346 -38.08 12.00 -32.28
N THR A 347 -38.73 12.84 -33.08
CA THR A 347 -39.11 14.19 -32.64
C THR A 347 -40.34 14.17 -31.73
N PRO A 348 -40.56 15.18 -30.87
CA PRO A 348 -41.77 15.25 -30.05
C PRO A 348 -43.07 15.20 -30.86
N GLN A 349 -43.09 15.82 -32.04
CA GLN A 349 -44.24 15.79 -32.95
C GLN A 349 -44.51 14.36 -33.47
N GLN A 350 -43.47 13.65 -33.92
CA GLN A 350 -43.62 12.26 -34.36
C GLN A 350 -44.07 11.35 -33.21
N ALA A 351 -43.55 11.55 -32.00
CA ALA A 351 -43.99 10.80 -30.83
C ALA A 351 -45.49 11.00 -30.56
N GLU A 352 -45.99 12.23 -30.67
CA GLU A 352 -47.43 12.54 -30.55
C GLU A 352 -48.25 11.88 -31.67
N GLU A 353 -47.85 12.05 -32.93
CA GLU A 353 -48.53 11.48 -34.10
C GLU A 353 -48.62 9.95 -34.05
N MET A 354 -47.58 9.30 -33.50
CA MET A 354 -47.49 7.85 -33.35
C MET A 354 -48.02 7.35 -32.01
N SER A 355 -48.58 8.22 -31.16
CA SER A 355 -49.09 7.90 -29.82
C SER A 355 -48.06 7.21 -28.91
N LEU A 356 -46.80 7.62 -29.00
CA LEU A 356 -45.70 7.16 -28.18
C LEU A 356 -45.60 7.98 -26.89
N ALA A 357 -45.32 7.32 -25.77
CA ALA A 357 -45.17 7.98 -24.47
C ALA A 357 -43.85 8.76 -24.31
N THR A 358 -42.86 8.49 -25.16
CA THR A 358 -41.50 9.06 -25.08
C THR A 358 -40.93 9.27 -26.47
N THR A 359 -39.89 10.10 -26.58
CA THR A 359 -39.05 10.21 -27.80
C THR A 359 -37.93 9.18 -27.84
N TYR A 360 -37.90 8.21 -26.93
CA TYR A 360 -36.91 7.13 -26.94
C TYR A 360 -37.25 6.09 -28.00
N GLY A 361 -36.19 5.63 -28.66
CA GLY A 361 -36.24 4.70 -29.77
C GLY A 361 -35.69 5.33 -31.03
N VAL A 362 -35.71 4.54 -32.10
CA VAL A 362 -35.18 4.95 -33.39
C VAL A 362 -36.23 4.72 -34.46
N LEU A 363 -36.64 5.81 -35.12
CA LEU A 363 -37.58 5.73 -36.22
C LEU A 363 -36.88 5.21 -37.48
N VAL A 364 -37.44 4.18 -38.09
CA VAL A 364 -37.04 3.70 -39.42
C VAL A 364 -37.71 4.58 -40.48
N SER A 365 -36.95 5.49 -41.07
CA SER A 365 -37.43 6.39 -42.13
C SER A 365 -37.64 5.64 -43.45
N SER A 366 -36.73 4.74 -43.79
CA SER A 366 -36.88 3.87 -44.95
C SER A 366 -35.99 2.63 -44.83
N VAL A 367 -36.37 1.57 -45.56
CA VAL A 367 -35.62 0.33 -45.66
C VAL A 367 -34.98 0.26 -47.03
N VAL A 368 -33.70 -0.10 -47.08
CA VAL A 368 -32.96 -0.18 -48.33
C VAL A 368 -33.28 -1.51 -49.03
N ALA A 369 -33.70 -1.43 -50.29
CA ALA A 369 -34.10 -2.60 -51.06
C ALA A 369 -32.95 -3.61 -51.21
N GLY A 370 -33.26 -4.89 -51.07
CA GLY A 370 -32.31 -6.00 -51.12
C GLY A 370 -31.38 -6.12 -49.91
N GLN A 371 -31.57 -5.30 -48.87
CA GLN A 371 -30.74 -5.29 -47.66
C GLN A 371 -31.42 -6.06 -46.51
N PRO A 372 -30.69 -6.41 -45.44
CA PRO A 372 -31.19 -7.40 -44.48
C PRO A 372 -32.50 -7.05 -43.76
N ALA A 373 -32.73 -5.79 -43.45
CA ALA A 373 -33.96 -5.32 -42.82
C ALA A 373 -35.21 -5.59 -43.69
N GLU A 374 -35.09 -5.48 -45.02
CA GLU A 374 -36.19 -5.80 -45.93
C GLU A 374 -36.52 -7.30 -45.86
N ALA A 375 -35.49 -8.14 -45.95
CA ALA A 375 -35.63 -9.59 -45.87
C ALA A 375 -36.23 -10.05 -44.53
N ALA A 376 -35.89 -9.37 -43.44
CA ALA A 376 -36.43 -9.62 -42.10
C ALA A 376 -37.84 -9.05 -41.87
N GLY A 377 -38.34 -8.20 -42.78
CA GLY A 377 -39.68 -7.61 -42.69
C GLY A 377 -39.78 -6.38 -41.79
N ILE A 378 -38.67 -5.68 -41.52
CA ILE A 378 -38.67 -4.30 -40.98
C ILE A 378 -39.26 -3.38 -42.04
N ARG A 379 -39.97 -2.33 -41.61
CA ARG A 379 -40.69 -1.41 -42.50
C ARG A 379 -40.43 0.04 -42.11
N ALA A 380 -40.63 0.95 -43.07
CA ALA A 380 -40.70 2.37 -42.77
C ALA A 380 -41.85 2.64 -41.79
N GLY A 381 -41.61 3.51 -40.80
CA GLY A 381 -42.55 3.80 -39.71
C GLY A 381 -42.42 2.87 -38.51
N ASP A 382 -41.59 1.83 -38.56
CA ASP A 382 -41.24 1.06 -37.37
C ASP A 382 -40.40 1.92 -36.41
N VAL A 383 -40.62 1.76 -35.11
CA VAL A 383 -39.79 2.36 -34.06
C VAL A 383 -39.01 1.28 -33.34
N ILE A 384 -37.70 1.24 -33.54
CA ILE A 384 -36.81 0.31 -32.86
C ILE A 384 -36.64 0.76 -31.41
N VAL A 385 -36.94 -0.14 -30.46
CA VAL A 385 -36.88 0.15 -29.02
C VAL A 385 -35.89 -0.74 -28.25
N THR A 386 -35.55 -1.92 -28.79
CA THR A 386 -34.47 -2.75 -28.25
C THR A 386 -33.69 -3.47 -29.35
N ILE A 387 -32.45 -3.83 -29.04
CA ILE A 387 -31.61 -4.72 -29.84
C ILE A 387 -30.97 -5.77 -28.92
N ASP A 388 -31.23 -7.06 -29.19
CA ASP A 388 -30.90 -8.21 -28.33
C ASP A 388 -31.30 -8.01 -26.85
N GLY A 389 -32.43 -7.34 -26.61
CA GLY A 389 -32.91 -7.02 -25.27
C GLY A 389 -32.23 -5.82 -24.60
N VAL A 390 -31.25 -5.19 -25.25
CA VAL A 390 -30.66 -3.91 -24.79
C VAL A 390 -31.58 -2.76 -25.22
N PRO A 391 -32.03 -1.90 -24.28
CA PRO A 391 -32.81 -0.71 -24.63
C PRO A 391 -32.06 0.21 -25.58
N VAL A 392 -32.78 0.73 -26.57
CA VAL A 392 -32.27 1.69 -27.55
C VAL A 392 -33.03 2.99 -27.37
N ARG A 393 -32.33 4.05 -26.95
CA ARG A 393 -32.93 5.37 -26.70
C ARG A 393 -32.81 6.32 -27.88
N ASP A 394 -31.75 6.20 -28.67
CA ASP A 394 -31.47 7.05 -29.82
C ASP A 394 -30.68 6.30 -30.91
N THR A 395 -30.51 6.95 -32.07
CA THR A 395 -29.75 6.41 -33.22
C THR A 395 -28.30 6.12 -32.87
N GLY A 396 -27.74 6.88 -31.94
CA GLY A 396 -26.43 6.71 -31.34
C GLY A 396 -26.25 5.33 -30.72
N GLU A 397 -27.16 4.95 -29.84
CA GLU A 397 -27.12 3.65 -29.16
C GLU A 397 -27.31 2.47 -30.10
N LEU A 398 -28.27 2.56 -31.04
CA LEU A 398 -28.51 1.48 -32.01
C LEU A 398 -27.26 1.21 -32.86
N THR A 399 -26.68 2.27 -33.41
CA THR A 399 -25.54 2.15 -34.32
C THR A 399 -24.25 1.80 -33.60
N SER A 400 -24.06 2.30 -32.37
CA SER A 400 -22.91 1.92 -31.54
C SER A 400 -22.99 0.45 -31.15
N TYR A 401 -24.17 -0.04 -30.73
CA TYR A 401 -24.36 -1.45 -30.41
C TYR A 401 -24.03 -2.35 -31.60
N LEU A 402 -24.54 -2.03 -32.80
CA LEU A 402 -24.23 -2.79 -34.02
C LEU A 402 -22.72 -2.80 -34.31
N GLY A 403 -22.07 -1.63 -34.26
CA GLY A 403 -20.64 -1.49 -34.53
C GLY A 403 -19.74 -2.27 -33.58
N GLU A 404 -20.07 -2.29 -32.29
CA GLU A 404 -19.27 -2.94 -31.25
C GLU A 404 -19.55 -4.44 -31.17
N ASN A 405 -20.84 -4.82 -31.14
CA ASN A 405 -21.27 -6.16 -30.71
C ASN A 405 -21.61 -7.09 -31.85
N LYS A 406 -21.67 -6.60 -33.10
CA LYS A 406 -22.03 -7.42 -34.26
C LYS A 406 -20.95 -7.46 -35.33
N SER A 407 -21.01 -8.53 -36.10
CA SER A 407 -20.26 -8.72 -37.34
C SER A 407 -21.21 -9.13 -38.46
N PRO A 408 -20.90 -8.80 -39.74
CA PRO A 408 -21.69 -9.29 -40.87
C PRO A 408 -21.85 -10.82 -40.85
N GLY A 409 -23.06 -11.30 -41.12
CA GLY A 409 -23.44 -12.71 -41.08
C GLY A 409 -24.05 -13.16 -39.74
N GLU A 410 -23.85 -12.42 -38.65
CA GLU A 410 -24.49 -12.74 -37.37
C GLU A 410 -25.96 -12.34 -37.35
N THR A 411 -26.75 -12.96 -36.48
CA THR A 411 -28.15 -12.56 -36.25
C THR A 411 -28.27 -11.60 -35.06
N THR A 412 -29.24 -10.70 -35.13
CA THR A 412 -29.65 -9.82 -34.04
C THR A 412 -31.18 -9.79 -33.94
N THR A 413 -31.72 -9.70 -32.74
CA THR A 413 -33.18 -9.57 -32.52
C THR A 413 -33.52 -8.12 -32.20
N ILE A 414 -34.41 -7.53 -32.97
CA ILE A 414 -34.83 -6.14 -32.81
C ILE A 414 -36.29 -6.12 -32.37
N GLU A 415 -36.58 -5.50 -31.23
CA GLU A 415 -37.96 -5.18 -30.86
C GLU A 415 -38.35 -3.85 -31.52
N VAL A 416 -39.43 -3.87 -32.29
CA VAL A 416 -40.01 -2.67 -32.92
C VAL A 416 -41.43 -2.43 -32.45
N ILE A 417 -41.83 -1.16 -32.39
CA ILE A 417 -43.22 -0.74 -32.30
C ILE A 417 -43.71 -0.45 -33.71
N ARG A 418 -44.78 -1.12 -34.13
CA ARG A 418 -45.46 -0.93 -35.42
C ARG A 418 -46.94 -0.68 -35.17
N GLY A 419 -47.36 0.58 -35.29
CA GLY A 419 -48.70 0.98 -34.85
C GLY A 419 -48.84 0.74 -33.34
N ALA A 420 -49.81 -0.08 -32.92
CA ALA A 420 -50.02 -0.43 -31.51
C ALA A 420 -49.31 -1.73 -31.07
N GLU A 421 -48.64 -2.44 -31.99
CA GLU A 421 -48.04 -3.75 -31.72
C GLU A 421 -46.54 -3.64 -31.42
N ARG A 422 -46.06 -4.52 -30.54
CA ARG A 422 -44.63 -4.79 -30.35
C ARG A 422 -44.25 -6.09 -31.03
N LEU A 423 -43.26 -6.04 -31.92
CA LEU A 423 -42.82 -7.16 -32.72
C LEU A 423 -41.35 -7.43 -32.47
N ASN A 424 -40.97 -8.69 -32.24
CA ASN A 424 -39.58 -9.12 -32.23
C ASN A 424 -39.21 -9.65 -33.62
N ILE A 425 -38.25 -8.99 -34.26
CA ILE A 425 -37.81 -9.30 -35.61
C ILE A 425 -36.34 -9.71 -35.57
N THR A 426 -36.05 -10.93 -36.01
CA THR A 426 -34.67 -11.40 -36.17
C THR A 426 -34.13 -10.98 -37.53
N VAL A 427 -32.99 -10.28 -37.52
CA VAL A 427 -32.31 -9.77 -38.73
C VAL A 427 -30.91 -10.37 -38.80
N THR A 428 -30.50 -10.81 -39.99
CA THR A 428 -29.10 -11.15 -40.25
C THR A 428 -28.32 -9.87 -40.56
N VAL A 429 -27.31 -9.53 -39.78
CA VAL A 429 -26.49 -8.33 -39.98
C VAL A 429 -25.72 -8.44 -41.29
N GLY A 430 -25.78 -7.39 -42.11
CA GLY A 430 -25.05 -7.29 -43.37
C GLY A 430 -23.85 -6.35 -43.26
N THR A 431 -23.22 -6.06 -44.39
CA THR A 431 -22.13 -5.09 -44.51
C THR A 431 -22.65 -3.78 -45.06
N ARG A 432 -22.27 -2.65 -44.44
CA ARG A 432 -22.56 -1.32 -44.96
C ARG A 432 -21.83 -1.13 -46.31
N PRO A 433 -22.53 -0.71 -47.37
CA PRO A 433 -21.87 -0.35 -48.63
C PRO A 433 -20.85 0.77 -48.40
N SER A 434 -19.72 0.67 -49.10
CA SER A 434 -18.62 1.64 -49.12
C SER A 434 -18.98 2.93 -49.84
#